data_AF-A0A496CCP9-F1
#
_entry.id   AF-A0A496CCP9-F1
#
_cell.length_a   1.000
_cell.length_b   1.000
_cell.length_c   1.000
_cell.angle_alpha   90.00
_cell.angle_beta   90.00
_cell.angle_gamma   90.00
#
_symmetry.space_group_name_H-M   'P 1'
#
loop_
_entity.id
_entity.type
_entity.pdbx_description
1 polymer ?
#
loop_
_entity_poly.entity_id
_entity_poly.type
_entity_poly.pdbx_seq_one_letter_code
_entity_poly.pdbx_strand_id
1 'polypeptide(L)'
;MDNSFFNVCDKFLQLHRICVDPADLRKLLYSSDSYPSLKSFTDILSIWGIRHQALRIGWNQLIEYGTPVMLHYQGEIPRFVIATDVTSDEITYYKRVIGDL
;
A
#
# COMPACT_ATOMS: atom_id res chain seq x y z
N MET A 1 0.49 -1.51 19.07
CA MET A 1 0.07 -2.13 17.80
C MET A 1 0.77 -1.38 16.68
N ASP A 2 1.47 -2.08 15.81
CA ASP A 2 2.11 -1.47 14.64
C ASP A 2 1.02 -1.02 13.64
N ASN A 3 0.84 0.29 13.51
CA ASN A 3 -0.12 0.90 12.59
C ASN A 3 0.50 1.20 11.21
N SER A 4 1.76 0.82 10.97
CA SER A 4 2.51 1.18 9.77
C SER A 4 1.79 0.73 8.49
N PHE A 5 1.28 -0.51 8.45
CA PHE A 5 0.57 -1.04 7.29
C PHE A 5 -0.78 -0.35 7.05
N PHE A 6 -1.56 -0.09 8.12
CA PHE A 6 -2.80 0.70 8.01
C PHE A 6 -2.55 2.06 7.36
N ASN A 7 -1.51 2.77 7.80
CA ASN A 7 -1.19 4.10 7.26
C ASN A 7 -0.81 4.04 5.77
N VAL A 8 -0.10 2.99 5.36
CA VAL A 8 0.26 2.78 3.95
C VAL A 8 -1.00 2.50 3.12
N CYS A 9 -1.92 1.68 3.61
CA CYS A 9 -3.20 1.42 2.92
C CYS A 9 -4.05 2.69 2.81
N ASP A 10 -4.24 3.41 3.91
CA ASP A 10 -5.01 4.66 3.95
C ASP A 10 -4.42 5.71 3.00
N LYS A 11 -3.09 5.92 3.05
CA LYS A 11 -2.43 6.86 2.14
C LYS A 11 -2.53 6.43 0.68
N PHE A 12 -2.46 5.13 0.38
CA PHE A 12 -2.62 4.62 -0.98
C PHE A 12 -4.01 4.94 -1.55
N LEU A 13 -5.07 4.72 -0.76
CA LEU A 13 -6.44 5.06 -1.16
C LEU A 13 -6.60 6.57 -1.40
N GLN A 14 -6.04 7.40 -0.52
CA GLN A 14 -6.07 8.86 -0.66
C GLN A 14 -5.38 9.33 -1.95
N LEU A 15 -4.21 8.76 -2.29
CA LEU A 15 -3.49 9.10 -3.51
C LEU A 15 -4.27 8.72 -4.78
N HIS A 16 -5.04 7.63 -4.73
CA HIS A 16 -5.96 7.21 -5.79
C HIS A 16 -7.33 7.92 -5.75
N ARG A 17 -7.52 8.89 -4.85
CA ARG A 17 -8.79 9.63 -4.64
C ARG A 17 -9.98 8.70 -4.33
N ILE A 18 -9.71 7.57 -3.69
CA ILE A 18 -10.74 6.63 -3.25
C ILE A 18 -11.19 7.04 -1.86
N CYS A 19 -12.40 7.58 -1.76
CA CYS A 19 -12.98 8.03 -0.50
C CYS A 19 -13.57 6.84 0.27
N VAL A 20 -12.93 6.49 1.38
CA VAL A 20 -13.45 5.51 2.36
C VAL A 20 -13.35 6.10 3.76
N ASP A 21 -14.19 5.62 4.68
CA ASP A 21 -14.05 5.96 6.10
C ASP A 21 -12.79 5.26 6.68
N PRO A 22 -11.81 6.00 7.22
CA PRO A 22 -10.63 5.40 7.86
C PRO A 22 -10.98 4.44 9.02
N ALA A 23 -12.10 4.64 9.71
CA ALA A 23 -12.58 3.75 10.75
C ALA A 23 -13.03 2.40 10.17
N ASP A 24 -13.72 2.41 9.03
CA ASP A 24 -14.14 1.19 8.33
C ASP A 24 -12.93 0.44 7.77
N LEU A 25 -11.99 1.16 7.13
CA LEU A 25 -10.74 0.56 6.66
C LEU A 25 -9.99 -0.12 7.80
N ARG A 26 -9.86 0.56 8.95
CA ARG A 26 -9.18 0.03 10.13
C ARG A 26 -9.87 -1.23 10.64
N LYS A 27 -11.20 -1.19 10.77
CA LYS A 27 -12.00 -2.31 11.24
C LYS A 27 -11.82 -3.53 10.34
N LEU A 28 -11.94 -3.34 9.02
CA LEU A 28 -11.81 -4.43 8.05
C LEU A 28 -10.39 -5.01 8.03
N LEU A 29 -9.36 -4.16 7.99
CA LEU A 29 -7.96 -4.61 8.01
C LEU A 29 -7.64 -5.41 9.27
N TYR A 30 -8.03 -4.92 10.46
CA TYR A 30 -7.70 -5.58 11.72
C TYR A 30 -8.55 -6.82 11.99
N SER A 31 -9.67 -6.98 11.27
CA SER A 31 -10.47 -8.21 11.30
C SER A 31 -10.00 -9.29 10.32
N SER A 32 -9.05 -8.99 9.43
CA SER A 32 -8.53 -9.97 8.48
C SER A 32 -7.51 -10.90 9.14
N ASP A 33 -7.71 -12.20 9.00
CA ASP A 33 -6.76 -13.25 9.44
C ASP A 33 -5.37 -13.13 8.83
N SER A 34 -5.27 -12.48 7.66
CA SER A 34 -4.01 -12.25 6.95
C SER A 34 -3.31 -10.93 7.29
N TYR A 35 -3.79 -10.18 8.28
CA TYR A 35 -3.16 -8.91 8.66
C TYR A 35 -1.81 -9.13 9.37
N PRO A 36 -0.76 -8.32 9.11
CA PRO A 36 -0.63 -7.30 8.06
C PRO A 36 -0.01 -7.88 6.77
N SER A 37 -0.80 -7.97 5.69
CA SER A 37 -0.31 -8.43 4.39
C SER A 37 -1.03 -7.78 3.22
N LEU A 38 -0.42 -7.82 2.03
CA LEU A 38 -1.06 -7.37 0.80
C LEU A 38 -2.42 -8.05 0.57
N LYS A 39 -2.55 -9.34 0.93
CA LYS A 39 -3.80 -10.09 0.83
C LYS A 39 -4.92 -9.43 1.63
N SER A 40 -4.64 -9.05 2.89
CA SER A 40 -5.64 -8.39 3.74
C SER A 40 -6.18 -7.10 3.12
N PHE A 41 -5.35 -6.39 2.35
CA PHE A 41 -5.78 -5.17 1.67
C PHE A 41 -6.53 -5.47 0.36
N THR A 42 -6.05 -6.39 -0.47
CA THR A 42 -6.72 -6.75 -1.73
C THR A 42 -8.09 -7.38 -1.53
N ASP A 43 -8.28 -8.14 -0.44
CA ASP A 43 -9.59 -8.68 -0.07
C ASP A 43 -10.59 -7.54 0.22
N ILE A 44 -10.15 -6.49 0.92
CA ILE A 44 -10.98 -5.31 1.20
C ILE A 44 -11.31 -4.52 -0.07
N LEU A 45 -10.31 -4.31 -0.95
CA LEU A 45 -10.55 -3.69 -2.25
C LEU A 45 -11.60 -4.48 -3.06
N SER A 46 -11.55 -5.82 -3.00
CA SER A 46 -12.53 -6.70 -3.64
C SER A 46 -13.94 -6.49 -3.07
N ILE A 47 -14.06 -6.42 -1.73
CA ILE A 47 -15.34 -6.17 -1.04
C ILE A 47 -15.93 -4.83 -1.48
N TRP A 48 -15.10 -3.81 -1.67
CA TRP A 48 -15.52 -2.49 -2.15
C TRP A 48 -15.71 -2.40 -3.68
N GLY A 49 -15.51 -3.49 -4.42
CA GLY A 49 -15.62 -3.51 -5.88
C GLY A 49 -14.53 -2.70 -6.60
N ILE A 50 -13.43 -2.40 -5.92
CA ILE A 50 -12.29 -1.68 -6.48
C ILE A 50 -11.43 -2.65 -7.28
N ARG A 51 -11.27 -2.38 -8.58
CA ARG A 51 -10.38 -3.14 -9.44
C ARG A 51 -8.94 -2.95 -8.99
N HIS A 52 -8.22 -4.05 -8.81
CA HIS A 52 -6.83 -4.06 -8.39
C HIS A 52 -6.13 -5.29 -8.97
N GLN A 53 -4.80 -5.25 -8.99
CA GLN A 53 -3.99 -6.37 -9.43
C GLN A 53 -2.72 -6.42 -8.59
N ALA A 54 -2.46 -7.57 -7.96
CA ALA A 54 -1.20 -7.85 -7.29
C ALA A 54 -0.26 -8.56 -8.27
N LEU A 55 0.88 -7.96 -8.57
CA LEU A 55 1.80 -8.44 -9.59
C LEU A 55 3.22 -8.60 -9.02
N ARG A 56 3.97 -9.54 -9.61
CA ARG A 56 5.43 -9.62 -9.48
C ARG A 56 6.03 -9.12 -10.80
N ILE A 57 6.63 -7.94 -10.77
CA ILE A 57 7.14 -7.26 -11.96
C ILE A 57 8.59 -6.81 -11.76
N GLY A 58 9.29 -6.62 -12.89
CA GLY A 58 10.60 -5.97 -12.91
C GLY A 58 10.51 -4.44 -12.96
N TRP A 59 11.66 -3.77 -12.86
CA TRP A 59 11.76 -2.30 -12.87
C TRP A 59 11.17 -1.65 -14.13
N ASN A 60 11.49 -2.18 -15.32
CA ASN A 60 10.99 -1.62 -16.58
C ASN A 60 9.46 -1.66 -16.67
N GLN A 61 8.86 -2.74 -16.18
CA GLN A 61 7.40 -2.88 -16.15
C GLN A 61 6.78 -1.90 -15.14
N LEU A 62 7.44 -1.67 -14.00
CA LEU A 62 6.97 -0.71 -12.99
C LEU A 62 6.86 0.71 -13.58
N ILE A 63 7.81 1.12 -14.43
CA ILE A 63 7.75 2.39 -15.17
C ILE A 63 6.52 2.42 -16.10
N GLU A 64 6.26 1.32 -16.82
CA GLU A 64 5.13 1.21 -17.76
C GLU A 64 3.75 1.26 -17.07
N TYR A 65 3.60 0.62 -15.90
CA TYR A 65 2.35 0.62 -15.14
C TYR A 65 2.03 1.98 -14.49
N GLY A 66 3.06 2.80 -14.26
CA GLY A 66 2.92 4.12 -13.65
C GLY A 66 2.69 4.08 -12.14
N THR A 67 2.57 5.28 -11.57
CA THR A 67 2.39 5.54 -10.12
C THR A 67 1.05 6.25 -9.86
N PRO A 68 0.48 6.16 -8.64
CA PRO A 68 1.02 5.54 -7.44
C PRO A 68 0.76 4.04 -7.32
N VAL A 69 1.77 3.27 -6.87
CA VAL A 69 1.66 1.82 -6.65
C VAL A 69 2.23 1.40 -5.31
N MET A 70 1.66 0.35 -4.71
CA MET A 70 2.17 -0.23 -3.46
C MET A 70 3.23 -1.29 -3.75
N LEU A 71 4.41 -1.13 -3.16
CA LEU A 71 5.53 -2.05 -3.32
C LEU A 71 5.82 -2.78 -2.01
N HIS A 72 6.13 -4.07 -2.11
CA HIS A 72 6.62 -4.85 -0.99
C HIS A 72 8.16 -4.83 -0.98
N TYR A 73 8.75 -4.37 0.12
CA TYR A 73 10.19 -4.28 0.33
C TYR A 73 10.66 -5.30 1.38
N GLN A 74 11.69 -6.08 1.05
CA GLN A 74 12.33 -7.00 1.98
C GLN A 74 13.49 -6.29 2.68
N GLY A 75 13.40 -6.08 3.99
CA GLY A 75 14.52 -5.57 4.78
C GLY A 75 14.12 -4.89 6.09
N GLU A 76 12.95 -4.23 6.15
CA GLU A 76 12.52 -3.44 7.31
C GLU A 76 10.99 -3.46 7.51
N ILE A 77 10.53 -2.99 8.67
CA ILE A 77 9.13 -2.66 8.96
C ILE A 77 8.96 -1.14 8.75
N PRO A 78 7.92 -0.65 8.02
CA PRO A 78 6.92 -1.40 7.28
C PRO A 78 7.50 -2.10 6.05
N ARG A 79 7.00 -3.29 5.77
CA ARG A 79 7.33 -4.07 4.56
C ARG A 79 6.71 -3.50 3.28
N PHE A 80 5.98 -2.40 3.37
CA PHE A 80 5.25 -1.80 2.27
C PHE A 80 5.52 -0.30 2.18
N VAL A 81 5.74 0.17 0.97
CA VAL A 81 5.90 1.59 0.62
C VAL A 81 5.01 1.93 -0.57
N ILE A 82 4.75 3.21 -0.79
CA ILE A 82 4.00 3.67 -1.97
C ILE A 82 4.97 4.38 -2.89
N ALA A 83 5.24 3.81 -4.06
CA ALA A 83 5.95 4.51 -5.11
C ALA A 83 5.07 5.64 -5.64
N THR A 84 5.58 6.86 -5.63
CA THR A 84 4.89 8.05 -6.17
C THR A 84 5.49 8.51 -7.49
N ASP A 85 6.76 8.20 -7.74
CA ASP A 85 7.44 8.45 -9.01
C ASP A 85 8.51 7.36 -9.25
N VAL A 86 8.66 6.93 -10.50
CA VAL A 86 9.64 5.89 -10.90
C VAL A 86 10.27 6.31 -12.22
N THR A 87 11.59 6.42 -12.24
CA THR A 87 12.39 6.72 -13.44
C THR A 87 13.25 5.51 -13.82
N SER A 88 14.09 5.64 -14.86
CA SER A 88 15.04 4.59 -15.24
C SER A 88 15.98 4.20 -14.11
N ASP A 89 16.33 5.13 -13.23
CA ASP A 89 17.42 4.98 -12.29
C ASP A 89 17.00 5.16 -10.82
N GLU A 90 15.82 5.75 -10.58
CA GLU A 90 15.39 6.14 -9.23
C GLU A 90 13.91 5.84 -8.96
N ILE A 91 13.60 5.68 -7.67
CA ILE A 91 12.24 5.58 -7.16
C ILE A 91 12.02 6.56 -6.01
N THR A 92 11.02 7.42 -6.16
CA THR A 92 10.51 8.22 -5.05
C THR A 92 9.35 7.48 -4.41
N TYR A 93 9.45 7.24 -3.10
CA TYR A 93 8.42 6.53 -2.36
C TYR A 93 8.04 7.24 -1.07
N TYR A 94 6.75 7.15 -0.73
CA TYR A 94 6.26 7.47 0.59
C TYR A 94 6.59 6.31 1.54
N LYS A 95 7.42 6.61 2.54
CA LYS A 95 7.61 5.80 3.75
C LYS A 95 7.30 6.68 4.94
N ARG A 96 6.35 6.26 5.79
CA ARG A 96 6.11 6.96 7.04
C ARG A 96 7.33 6.76 7.95
N VAL A 97 8.03 7.84 8.27
CA VAL A 97 9.06 7.84 9.32
C VAL A 97 8.35 7.67 10.66
N ILE A 98 8.63 6.58 11.37
CA ILE A 98 8.28 6.46 12.78
C ILE A 98 9.37 7.26 13.52
N GLY A 99 9.11 8.54 13.76
CA GLY A 99 9.94 9.38 14.61
C GLY A 99 9.48 9.26 16.06
N ASP A 100 10.44 9.06 16.95
CA ASP A 100 10.27 8.92 18.41
C ASP A 100 9.37 10.00 19.01
N LEU A 101 8.36 9.55 19.76
CA LEU A 101 7.68 10.31 20.81
C LEU A 101 7.87 9.58 22.13
#